data_AF-A0A242N5F8-F1
#
_entry.id   AF-A0A242N5F8-F1
#
_cell.length_a   1.000
_cell.length_b   1.000
_cell.length_c   1.000
_cell.angle_alpha   90.00
_cell.angle_beta   90.00
_cell.angle_gamma   90.00
#
_symmetry.space_group_name_H-M   'P 1'
#
loop_
_entity.id
_entity.type
_entity.pdbx_description
1 polymer ?
#
loop_
_entity_poly.entity_id
_entity_poly.type
_entity_poly.pdbx_seq_one_letter_code
_entity_poly.pdbx_strand_id
1 'polypeptide(L)'
;MYPLPVERWKPINRTLYKVSLPIALVIWLLPMLAVLVTSIRSSEELTQGDYWGWPKHFALFENYGTALAQTPMLGGLKTEAQHQSV
;
A
#
# COMPACT_ATOMS: atom_id res chain seq x y z
N MET A 1 29.12 -11.21 -26.66
CA MET A 1 28.65 -10.30 -27.72
C MET A 1 27.84 -9.20 -27.05
N TYR A 2 28.25 -7.94 -27.16
CA TYR A 2 27.57 -6.84 -26.46
C TYR A 2 26.27 -6.50 -27.20
N PRO A 3 25.13 -6.32 -26.52
CA PRO A 3 23.90 -5.90 -27.19
C PRO A 3 24.12 -4.57 -27.91
N LEU A 4 23.44 -4.36 -29.04
CA LEU A 4 23.54 -3.12 -29.80
C LEU A 4 23.11 -1.94 -28.89
N PRO A 5 23.97 -0.92 -28.68
CA PRO A 5 23.63 0.26 -27.89
C PRO A 5 22.31 0.89 -28.36
N VAL A 6 21.45 1.26 -27.42
CA VAL A 6 20.15 1.90 -27.67
C VAL A 6 20.29 3.21 -28.45
N GLU A 7 21.42 3.90 -28.36
CA GLU A 7 21.76 5.06 -29.17
C GLU A 7 21.76 4.76 -30.67
N ARG A 8 22.13 3.53 -31.07
CA ARG A 8 22.24 3.11 -32.48
C ARG A 8 20.93 2.52 -33.04
N TRP A 9 19.86 2.49 -32.25
CA TRP A 9 18.58 1.96 -32.70
C TRP A 9 17.85 2.96 -33.60
N LYS A 10 16.93 2.45 -34.44
CA LYS A 10 16.01 3.30 -35.19
C LYS A 10 15.28 4.25 -34.22
N PRO A 11 15.07 5.53 -34.60
CA PRO A 11 14.54 6.54 -33.68
C PRO A 11 13.20 6.16 -33.07
N ILE A 12 12.33 5.50 -33.85
CA ILE A 12 11.02 5.02 -33.40
C ILE A 12 11.13 3.96 -32.28
N ASN A 13 11.98 2.95 -32.47
CA ASN A 13 12.18 1.88 -31.48
C ASN A 13 12.81 2.42 -30.20
N ARG A 14 13.73 3.39 -30.33
CA ARG A 14 14.37 4.03 -29.18
C ARG A 14 13.38 4.82 -28.34
N THR A 15 12.50 5.60 -28.97
CA THR A 15 11.47 6.36 -28.26
C THR A 15 10.44 5.42 -27.62
N LEU A 16 9.99 4.40 -28.35
CA LEU A 16 9.04 3.43 -27.83
C LEU A 16 9.59 2.73 -26.59
N TYR A 17 10.86 2.31 -26.62
CA TYR A 17 11.54 1.69 -25.47
C TYR A 17 11.66 2.66 -24.28
N LYS A 18 12.05 3.91 -24.53
CA LYS A 18 12.17 4.94 -23.47
C LYS A 18 10.83 5.28 -22.81
N VAL A 19 9.72 5.20 -23.55
CA VAL A 19 8.37 5.49 -23.05
C VAL A 19 7.72 4.26 -22.44
N SER A 20 7.94 3.07 -22.99
CA SER A 20 7.36 1.83 -22.47
C SER A 20 7.90 1.48 -21.09
N LEU A 21 9.18 1.79 -20.81
CA LEU A 21 9.80 1.56 -19.51
C LEU A 21 9.07 2.26 -18.34
N PRO A 22 8.89 3.59 -18.33
CA PRO A 22 8.16 4.25 -17.25
C PRO A 22 6.69 3.83 -17.20
N ILE A 23 6.04 3.56 -18.33
CA ILE A 23 4.65 3.06 -18.36
C ILE A 23 4.56 1.69 -17.67
N ALA A 24 5.44 0.75 -18.05
CA ALA A 24 5.48 -0.58 -17.45
C ALA A 24 5.75 -0.48 -15.95
N LEU A 25 6.63 0.42 -15.54
CA LEU A 25 6.95 0.67 -14.13
C LEU A 25 5.74 1.24 -13.36
N VAL A 26 4.98 2.17 -13.94
CA VAL A 26 3.75 2.70 -13.34
C VAL A 26 2.67 1.62 -13.20
N ILE A 27 2.44 0.84 -14.26
CA ILE A 27 1.48 -0.28 -14.23
C ILE A 27 1.88 -1.30 -13.17
N TRP A 28 3.18 -1.56 -13.03
CA TRP A 28 3.70 -2.49 -12.03
C TRP A 28 3.61 -1.95 -10.59
N LEU A 29 3.76 -0.65 -10.37
CA LEU A 29 3.60 -0.03 -9.04
C LEU A 29 2.14 0.17 -8.63
N LEU A 30 1.22 0.30 -9.59
CA LEU A 30 -0.20 0.51 -9.36
C LEU A 30 -0.81 -0.49 -8.34
N PRO A 31 -0.60 -1.81 -8.43
CA PRO A 31 -1.13 -2.76 -7.45
C PRO A 31 -0.54 -2.56 -6.04
N MET A 32 0.75 -2.23 -5.93
CA MET A 32 1.36 -1.95 -4.62
C MET A 32 0.78 -0.68 -3.98
N LEU A 33 0.55 0.36 -4.80
CA LEU A 33 -0.12 1.58 -4.35
C LEU A 33 -1.57 1.33 -3.94
N ALA A 34 -2.30 0.49 -4.69
CA ALA A 34 -3.66 0.11 -4.33
C ALA A 34 -3.71 -0.58 -2.96
N VAL A 35 -2.83 -1.55 -2.72
CA VAL A 35 -2.72 -2.23 -1.41
C VAL A 35 -2.40 -1.23 -0.29
N LEU A 36 -1.47 -0.29 -0.52
CA LEU A 36 -1.15 0.75 0.45
C LEU A 36 -2.35 1.65 0.76
N VAL A 37 -3.06 2.13 -0.26
CA VAL A 37 -4.25 2.98 -0.10
C VAL A 37 -5.35 2.22 0.64
N THR A 38 -5.57 0.94 0.34
CA THR A 38 -6.54 0.13 1.08
C THR A 38 -6.14 -0.13 2.53
N SER A 39 -4.84 -0.18 2.83
CA SER A 39 -4.34 -0.38 4.20
C SER A 39 -4.59 0.81 5.11
N ILE A 40 -4.68 2.03 4.56
CA ILE A 40 -4.84 3.26 5.34
C ILE A 40 -6.29 3.78 5.36
N ARG A 41 -7.16 3.19 4.55
CA ARG A 41 -8.57 3.56 4.38
C ARG A 41 -9.44 2.96 5.50
N SER A 42 -10.46 3.67 5.93
CA SER A 42 -11.42 3.18 6.93
C SER A 42 -12.42 2.18 6.34
N SER A 43 -12.97 1.30 7.18
CA SER A 43 -14.01 0.34 6.79
C SER A 43 -15.26 1.01 6.21
N GLU A 44 -15.54 2.25 6.62
CA GLU A 44 -16.66 3.08 6.14
C GLU A 44 -16.52 3.47 4.66
N GLU A 45 -15.30 3.80 4.20
CA GLU A 45 -15.07 4.17 2.80
C GLU A 45 -15.11 2.94 1.87
N LEU A 46 -14.82 1.75 2.41
CA LEU A 46 -14.93 0.48 1.68
C LEU A 46 -16.40 0.06 1.49
N THR A 47 -17.25 0.25 2.50
CA THR A 47 -18.69 -0.08 2.41
C THR A 47 -19.46 0.87 1.50
N GLN A 48 -18.97 2.10 1.30
CA GLN A 48 -19.53 3.07 0.36
C GLN A 48 -19.15 2.83 -1.11
N GLY A 49 -18.27 1.86 -1.40
CA GLY A 49 -17.91 1.48 -2.76
C GLY A 49 -16.84 2.35 -3.42
N ASP A 50 -16.16 3.22 -2.65
CA ASP A 50 -15.08 4.05 -3.16
C ASP A 50 -13.74 3.32 -3.03
N TYR A 51 -13.40 2.51 -4.04
CA TYR A 51 -12.21 1.65 -4.03
C TYR A 51 -10.98 2.26 -4.72
N TRP A 52 -11.16 3.23 -5.63
CA TRP A 52 -10.10 3.72 -6.52
C TRP A 52 -9.77 5.22 -6.36
N GLY A 53 -10.57 5.97 -5.57
CA GLY A 53 -10.35 7.39 -5.31
C GLY A 53 -9.23 7.67 -4.31
N TRP A 54 -8.90 8.96 -4.13
CA TRP A 54 -8.03 9.41 -3.04
C TRP A 54 -8.79 9.35 -1.70
N PRO A 55 -8.20 8.81 -0.61
CA PRO A 55 -8.91 8.66 0.68
C PRO A 55 -9.28 10.04 1.24
N LYS A 56 -10.51 10.18 1.74
CA LYS A 56 -10.99 11.44 2.32
C LYS A 56 -10.73 11.51 3.82
N HIS A 57 -10.69 10.35 4.48
CA HIS A 57 -10.40 10.23 5.91
C HIS A 57 -9.15 9.38 6.13
N PHE A 58 -8.09 10.00 6.67
CA PHE A 58 -6.89 9.29 7.12
C PHE A 58 -7.13 8.70 8.51
N ALA A 59 -7.88 7.59 8.59
CA ALA A 59 -8.16 6.87 9.84
C ALA A 59 -6.96 6.05 10.36
N LEU A 60 -5.72 6.44 10.01
CA LEU A 60 -4.49 5.75 10.40
C LEU A 60 -4.33 5.69 11.92
N PHE A 61 -4.52 6.79 12.64
CA PHE A 61 -4.35 6.78 14.10
C PHE A 61 -5.46 6.02 14.83
N GLU A 62 -6.69 6.08 14.33
CA GLU A 62 -7.86 5.45 14.96
C GLU A 62 -7.90 3.93 14.71
N ASN A 63 -7.57 3.49 13.50
CA ASN A 63 -7.53 2.07 13.15
C ASN A 63 -6.36 1.35 13.80
N TYR A 64 -5.13 1.92 13.75
CA TYR A 64 -3.97 1.29 14.36
C TYR A 64 -4.03 1.35 15.89
N GLY A 65 -4.52 2.46 16.47
CA GLY A 65 -4.73 2.58 17.92
C GLY A 65 -5.74 1.56 18.45
N THR A 66 -6.85 1.37 17.76
CA THR A 66 -7.88 0.39 18.14
C THR A 66 -7.39 -1.05 17.94
N ALA A 67 -6.73 -1.36 16.81
CA ALA A 67 -6.18 -2.69 16.55
C ALA A 67 -5.12 -3.09 17.60
N LEU A 68 -4.24 -2.17 17.99
CA LEU A 68 -3.22 -2.42 19.03
C LEU A 68 -3.81 -2.54 20.43
N ALA A 69 -4.88 -1.79 20.74
CA ALA A 69 -5.58 -1.86 22.01
C ALA A 69 -6.44 -3.12 22.17
N GLN A 70 -7.00 -3.63 21.07
CA GLN A 70 -7.85 -4.84 21.06
C GLN A 70 -7.04 -6.14 20.91
N THR A 71 -5.75 -6.07 20.59
CA THR A 71 -4.87 -7.25 20.47
C THR A 71 -4.37 -7.69 21.86
N PRO A 72 -4.27 -9.01 22.14
CA PRO A 72 -3.80 -9.53 23.43
C PRO A 72 -2.37 -9.14 23.82
N MET A 73 -1.57 -8.52 22.93
CA MET A 73 -0.25 -8.00 23.29
C MET A 73 -0.29 -6.87 24.33
N LEU A 74 -1.30 -5.99 24.27
CA LEU A 74 -1.46 -4.91 25.25
C LEU A 74 -2.55 -5.23 26.28
N GLY A 75 -3.61 -5.95 25.87
CA GLY A 75 -4.69 -6.39 26.76
C GLY A 75 -4.30 -7.56 27.68
N GLY A 76 -3.46 -8.48 27.22
CA GLY A 76 -3.00 -9.64 28.00
C GLY A 76 -2.18 -9.24 29.22
N LEU A 77 -1.39 -8.16 29.12
CA LEU A 77 -0.63 -7.59 30.24
C LEU A 77 -1.55 -7.03 31.35
N LYS A 78 -2.77 -6.59 31.00
CA LYS A 78 -3.76 -6.13 31.98
C LYS A 78 -4.51 -7.30 32.63
N THR A 79 -4.76 -8.36 31.87
CA THR A 79 -5.44 -9.58 32.36
C THR A 79 -4.58 -10.36 33.35
N GLU A 80 -3.26 -10.50 33.13
CA GLU A 80 -2.38 -11.19 34.09
C GLU A 80 -2.23 -10.42 35.41
N ALA A 81 -2.21 -9.08 35.36
CA ALA A 81 -2.12 -8.25 36.55
C ALA A 81 -3.37 -8.33 37.46
N GLN A 82 -4.55 -8.66 36.92
CA GLN A 82 -5.76 -8.88 37.72
C GLN A 82 -5.88 -10.29 38.31
N HIS A 83 -5.22 -11.28 37.69
CA HIS A 83 -5.31 -12.68 38.13
C HIS A 83 -4.29 -13.05 39.22
N GLN A 84 -3.33 -12.16 39.51
CA GLN A 84 -2.28 -12.35 40.52
C GLN A 84 -2.59 -11.66 41.86
N SER A 85 -3.76 -11.00 41.96
CA SER A 85 -4.28 -10.34 43.17
C SER A 85 -5.44 -11.09 43.83
N VAL A 86 -5.56 -12.40 43.61
CA VAL A 86 -6.49 -13.32 44.32
C VAL A 86 -5.70 -14.44 44.99
#